data_AF-A0A4W3GXJ4-F1
#
_entry.id   AF-A0A4W3GXJ4-F1
#
_cell.length_a   1.000
_cell.length_b   1.000
_cell.length_c   1.000
_cell.angle_alpha   90.00
_cell.angle_beta   90.00
_cell.angle_gamma   90.00
#
_symmetry.space_group_name_H-M   'P 1'
#
loop_
_entity.id
_entity.type
_entity.pdbx_description
1 polymer ?
#
loop_
_entity_poly.entity_id
_entity_poly.type
_entity_poly.pdbx_seq_one_letter_code
_entity_poly.pdbx_strand_id
1 'polypeptide(L)'
;MNYWISSTMISPNAFLSFPDCRVPDDHAISDLAMYNYVEMRMHVNSKWFMFRKYLDNFLHFMMPRTIVPLYTMVTFTQIRYHEVIKRSKWQTKVINAGLCVLGAAATATGIYVLHKFSNVNIHMERIRNLIFIFK
;
A
#
# COMPACT_ATOMS: atom_id res chain seq x y z
N MET A 1 -40.23 42.16 -23.08
CA MET A 1 -39.58 41.09 -23.86
C MET A 1 -38.15 41.53 -24.12
N ASN A 2 -37.16 40.66 -23.89
CA ASN A 2 -35.70 40.82 -24.07
C ASN A 2 -34.87 41.05 -22.79
N TYR A 3 -34.72 39.99 -21.98
CA TYR A 3 -33.63 39.80 -21.01
C TYR A 3 -32.69 38.68 -21.48
N TRP A 4 -32.18 38.77 -22.69
CA TRP A 4 -31.15 37.86 -23.18
C TRP A 4 -29.96 38.71 -23.62
N ILE A 5 -28.75 38.25 -23.27
CA ILE A 5 -27.42 38.86 -23.44
C ILE A 5 -26.91 39.59 -22.18
N SER A 6 -26.57 38.80 -21.17
CA SER A 6 -25.53 39.16 -20.20
C SER A 6 -24.64 37.92 -19.94
N SER A 7 -24.09 37.37 -21.02
CA SER A 7 -23.27 36.15 -20.99
C SER A 7 -21.86 36.39 -21.54
N THR A 8 -21.16 37.44 -21.11
CA THR A 8 -19.75 37.66 -21.48
C THR A 8 -18.96 38.43 -20.41
N MET A 9 -18.91 37.88 -19.18
CA MET A 9 -17.74 38.08 -18.29
C MET A 9 -16.96 36.77 -18.17
N ILE A 10 -16.62 36.15 -19.31
CA ILE A 10 -15.58 35.12 -19.34
C ILE A 10 -14.29 35.88 -19.65
N SER A 11 -13.45 36.08 -18.64
CA SER A 11 -12.13 36.67 -18.83
C SER A 11 -11.37 35.88 -19.91
N PRO A 12 -10.81 36.51 -20.95
CA PRO A 12 -10.06 35.81 -22.01
C PRO A 12 -8.89 34.97 -21.46
N ASN A 13 -8.41 35.31 -20.26
CA ASN A 13 -7.39 34.55 -19.55
C ASN A 13 -7.87 33.18 -19.06
N ALA A 14 -9.18 33.00 -18.85
CA ALA A 14 -9.75 31.73 -18.41
C ALA A 14 -9.52 30.65 -19.48
N PHE A 15 -9.76 30.96 -20.77
CA PHE A 15 -9.58 30.02 -21.88
C PHE A 15 -8.14 29.55 -22.06
N LEU A 16 -7.17 30.43 -21.77
CA LEU A 16 -5.75 30.10 -21.84
C LEU A 16 -5.28 29.24 -20.66
N SER A 17 -5.86 29.42 -19.45
CA SER A 17 -5.48 28.64 -18.27
C SER A 17 -6.18 27.27 -18.15
N PHE A 18 -7.29 27.05 -18.88
CA PHE A 18 -8.03 25.78 -18.85
C PHE A 18 -7.26 24.55 -19.39
N PRO A 19 -6.58 24.60 -20.55
CA PRO A 19 -5.88 23.44 -21.09
C PRO A 19 -4.68 23.01 -20.23
N ASP A 20 -3.89 23.97 -19.72
CA ASP A 20 -2.71 23.69 -18.87
C ASP A 20 -3.07 22.95 -17.58
N CYS A 21 -4.28 23.16 -17.07
CA CYS A 21 -4.74 22.50 -15.85
C CYS A 21 -5.36 21.10 -16.08
N ARG A 22 -5.88 20.79 -17.28
CA ARG A 22 -6.63 19.55 -17.55
C ARG A 22 -5.84 18.45 -18.24
N VAL A 23 -4.94 18.80 -19.16
CA VAL A 23 -4.09 17.82 -19.88
C VAL A 23 -3.38 16.83 -18.94
N PRO A 24 -2.73 17.27 -17.84
CA PRO A 24 -2.08 16.31 -16.93
C PRO A 24 -3.06 15.44 -16.14
N ASP A 25 -4.26 15.93 -15.84
CA ASP A 25 -5.27 15.18 -15.10
C ASP A 25 -5.95 14.12 -16.01
N ASP A 26 -6.16 14.42 -17.30
CA ASP A 26 -6.71 13.49 -18.29
C ASP A 26 -5.76 12.31 -18.56
N HIS A 27 -4.45 12.58 -18.72
CA HIS A 27 -3.44 11.53 -18.83
C HIS A 27 -3.40 10.63 -17.58
N ALA A 28 -3.49 11.22 -16.40
CA ALA A 28 -3.46 10.47 -15.14
C ALA A 28 -4.70 9.57 -14.96
N ILE A 29 -5.89 9.98 -15.41
CA ILE A 29 -7.09 9.11 -15.43
C ILE A 29 -6.90 7.95 -16.39
N SER A 30 -6.38 8.21 -17.60
CA SER A 30 -6.13 7.16 -18.59
C SER A 30 -5.13 6.12 -18.07
N ASP A 31 -4.04 6.56 -17.44
CA ASP A 31 -3.06 5.68 -16.83
C ASP A 31 -3.65 4.88 -15.66
N LEU A 32 -4.51 5.50 -14.86
CA LEU A 32 -5.20 4.86 -13.75
C LEU A 32 -6.19 3.78 -14.24
N ALA A 33 -6.93 4.07 -15.32
CA ALA A 33 -7.85 3.12 -15.94
C ALA A 33 -7.09 1.93 -16.54
N MET A 34 -5.97 2.18 -17.21
CA MET A 34 -5.08 1.14 -17.73
C MET A 34 -4.51 0.28 -16.59
N TYR A 35 -4.05 0.90 -15.51
CA TYR A 35 -3.56 0.20 -14.33
C TYR A 35 -4.63 -0.72 -13.74
N ASN A 36 -5.85 -0.21 -13.54
CA ASN A 36 -6.97 -0.99 -13.01
C ASN A 36 -7.34 -2.16 -13.95
N TYR A 37 -7.31 -1.95 -15.28
CA TYR A 37 -7.56 -3.02 -16.25
C TYR A 37 -6.49 -4.12 -16.18
N VAL A 38 -5.21 -3.76 -16.12
CA VAL A 38 -4.10 -4.71 -16.03
C VAL A 38 -4.14 -5.48 -14.70
N GLU A 39 -4.43 -4.78 -13.60
CA GLU A 39 -4.61 -5.37 -12.27
C GLU A 39 -5.74 -6.41 -12.29
N MET A 40 -6.91 -6.04 -12.82
CA MET A 40 -8.05 -6.95 -12.96
C MET A 40 -7.85 -8.04 -14.00
N ARG A 41 -6.93 -7.92 -14.96
CA ARG A 41 -6.66 -8.98 -15.93
C ARG A 41 -5.68 -10.03 -15.40
N MET A 42 -4.65 -9.59 -14.70
CA MET A 42 -3.55 -10.47 -14.27
C MET A 42 -3.75 -11.06 -12.87
N HIS A 43 -4.48 -10.38 -11.98
CA HIS A 43 -4.46 -10.71 -10.55
C HIS A 43 -5.73 -11.34 -9.98
N VAL A 44 -6.77 -11.62 -10.78
CA VAL A 44 -8.03 -12.21 -10.27
C VAL A 44 -7.82 -13.56 -9.58
N ASN A 45 -6.79 -14.31 -9.95
CA ASN A 45 -6.52 -15.64 -9.39
C ASN A 45 -5.22 -15.74 -8.57
N SER A 46 -4.55 -14.60 -8.32
CA SER A 46 -3.28 -14.61 -7.58
C SER A 46 -3.53 -14.49 -6.07
N LYS A 47 -3.11 -15.51 -5.31
CA LYS A 47 -3.17 -15.49 -3.84
C LYS A 47 -2.39 -14.32 -3.23
N TRP A 48 -1.31 -13.90 -3.87
CA TRP A 48 -0.53 -12.74 -3.46
C TRP A 48 -1.35 -11.44 -3.53
N PHE A 49 -2.18 -11.30 -4.55
CA PHE A 49 -3.05 -10.14 -4.71
C PHE A 49 -4.12 -10.07 -3.61
N MET A 50 -4.78 -11.19 -3.32
CA MET A 50 -5.74 -11.26 -2.21
C MET A 50 -5.07 -10.96 -0.87
N PHE A 51 -3.87 -11.51 -0.61
CA PHE A 51 -3.11 -11.21 0.59
C PHE A 51 -2.78 -9.72 0.69
N ARG A 52 -2.30 -9.12 -0.40
CA ARG A 52 -1.99 -7.69 -0.43
C ARG A 52 -3.21 -6.84 -0.16
N LYS A 53 -4.35 -7.17 -0.77
CA LYS A 53 -5.62 -6.47 -0.55
C LYS A 53 -6.13 -6.59 0.88
N TYR A 54 -5.96 -7.77 1.49
CA TYR A 54 -6.28 -7.98 2.90
C TYR A 54 -5.35 -7.17 3.82
N LEU A 55 -4.05 -7.13 3.52
CA LEU A 55 -3.08 -6.31 4.24
C LEU A 55 -3.44 -4.82 4.14
N ASP A 56 -3.75 -4.33 2.93
CA ASP A 56 -4.13 -2.93 2.72
C ASP A 56 -5.42 -2.58 3.47
N ASN A 57 -6.42 -3.48 3.46
CA ASN A 57 -7.65 -3.31 4.25
C ASN A 57 -7.38 -3.31 5.76
N PHE A 58 -6.48 -4.18 6.23
CA PHE A 58 -6.09 -4.24 7.64
C PHE A 58 -5.34 -2.97 8.06
N LEU A 59 -4.45 -2.46 7.20
CA LEU A 59 -3.74 -1.20 7.44
C LEU A 59 -4.67 0.00 7.41
N HIS A 60 -5.64 0.02 6.49
CA HIS A 60 -6.71 1.04 6.48
C HIS A 60 -7.57 0.95 7.76
N PHE A 61 -7.87 -0.25 8.24
CA PHE A 61 -8.60 -0.42 9.51
C PHE A 61 -7.82 0.12 10.71
N MET A 62 -6.50 -0.13 10.76
CA MET A 62 -5.65 0.37 11.84
C MET A 62 -5.38 1.88 11.74
N MET A 63 -5.21 2.41 10.54
CA MET A 63 -4.90 3.82 10.31
C MET A 63 -5.73 4.43 9.18
N PRO A 64 -7.03 4.68 9.40
CA PRO A 64 -7.96 5.13 8.35
C PRO A 64 -7.64 6.53 7.82
N ARG A 65 -6.89 7.34 8.58
CA ARG A 65 -6.49 8.70 8.18
C ARG A 65 -5.24 8.74 7.28
N THR A 66 -4.33 7.78 7.38
CA THR A 66 -3.03 7.82 6.65
C THR A 66 -3.01 6.88 5.45
N ILE A 67 -3.67 5.73 5.54
CA ILE A 67 -3.68 4.72 4.48
C ILE A 67 -5.07 4.62 3.91
N VAL A 68 -5.37 5.48 2.93
CA VAL A 68 -6.63 5.45 2.17
C VAL A 68 -6.42 4.65 0.89
N PRO A 69 -7.26 3.65 0.58
CA PRO A 69 -7.12 2.88 -0.65
C PRO A 69 -7.30 3.77 -1.89
N LEU A 70 -6.56 3.45 -2.95
CA LEU A 70 -6.52 4.21 -4.20
C LEU A 70 -7.92 4.49 -4.76
N TYR A 71 -8.77 3.48 -4.78
CA TYR A 71 -10.15 3.58 -5.24
C TYR A 71 -10.95 4.65 -4.47
N THR A 72 -10.82 4.69 -3.14
CA THR A 72 -11.53 5.65 -2.29
C THR A 72 -11.03 7.07 -2.52
N MET A 73 -9.73 7.25 -2.70
CA MET A 73 -9.16 8.56 -3.05
C MET A 73 -9.71 9.07 -4.38
N VAL A 74 -9.79 8.22 -5.39
CA VAL A 74 -10.26 8.62 -6.73
C VAL A 74 -11.76 8.87 -6.79
N THR A 75 -12.55 8.07 -6.07
CA THR A 75 -14.01 8.07 -6.22
C THR A 75 -14.70 9.06 -5.27
N PHE A 76 -14.18 9.20 -4.05
CA PHE A 76 -14.85 9.97 -2.99
C PHE A 76 -14.14 11.28 -2.63
N THR A 77 -13.04 11.62 -3.29
CA THR A 77 -12.30 12.87 -3.02
C THR A 77 -12.02 13.63 -4.31
N GLN A 78 -11.90 14.96 -4.21
CA GLN A 78 -11.54 15.84 -5.34
C GLN A 78 -10.03 16.12 -5.41
N ILE A 79 -9.20 15.18 -4.93
CA ILE A 79 -7.75 15.31 -4.99
C ILE A 79 -7.31 15.14 -6.46
N ARG A 80 -6.39 15.98 -6.93
CA ARG A 80 -5.80 15.87 -8.27
C ARG A 80 -5.18 14.48 -8.49
N TYR A 81 -5.38 13.90 -9.67
CA TYR A 81 -4.95 12.51 -9.96
C TYR A 81 -3.45 12.30 -9.80
N HIS A 82 -2.63 13.27 -10.18
CA HIS A 82 -1.18 13.20 -10.02
C HIS A 82 -0.76 13.11 -8.53
N GLU A 83 -1.47 13.78 -7.63
CA GLU A 83 -1.23 13.66 -6.19
C GLU A 83 -1.66 12.29 -5.67
N VAL A 84 -2.80 11.78 -6.14
CA VAL A 84 -3.30 10.46 -5.75
C VAL A 84 -2.29 9.37 -6.10
N ILE A 85 -1.70 9.43 -7.30
CA ILE A 85 -0.64 8.50 -7.73
C ILE A 85 0.60 8.63 -6.83
N LYS A 86 1.03 9.85 -6.51
CA LYS A 86 2.18 10.09 -5.63
C LYS A 86 1.96 9.53 -4.22
N ARG A 87 0.76 9.72 -3.65
CA ARG A 87 0.38 9.18 -2.34
C ARG A 87 0.34 7.66 -2.35
N SER A 88 -0.26 7.06 -3.38
CA SER A 88 -0.33 5.60 -3.54
C SER A 88 1.06 4.95 -3.63
N LYS A 89 1.98 5.55 -4.41
CA LYS A 89 3.38 5.11 -4.49
C LYS A 89 4.09 5.20 -3.14
N TRP A 90 3.89 6.28 -2.40
CA TRP A 90 4.47 6.45 -1.07
C TRP A 90 3.93 5.42 -0.08
N GLN A 91 2.61 5.20 -0.04
CA GLN A 91 1.98 4.17 0.79
C GLN A 91 2.56 2.79 0.47
N THR A 92 2.66 2.44 -0.82
CA THR A 92 3.22 1.16 -1.27
C THR A 92 4.64 0.95 -0.75
N LYS A 93 5.48 2.00 -0.80
CA LYS A 93 6.86 1.97 -0.28
C LYS A 93 6.91 1.76 1.23
N VAL A 94 6.07 2.46 1.99
CA VAL A 94 5.98 2.31 3.45
C VAL A 94 5.54 0.91 3.84
N ILE A 95 4.52 0.36 3.16
CA ILE A 95 4.03 -0.99 3.44
C ILE A 95 5.11 -2.03 3.12
N ASN A 96 5.83 -1.88 2.01
CA ASN A 96 6.91 -2.80 1.66
C ASN A 96 8.06 -2.73 2.67
N ALA A 97 8.45 -1.53 3.10
CA ALA A 97 9.46 -1.34 4.13
C ALA A 97 9.02 -1.97 5.47
N GLY A 98 7.77 -1.75 5.88
CA GLY A 98 7.21 -2.37 7.09
C GLY A 98 7.21 -3.90 7.02
N LEU A 99 6.84 -4.47 5.87
CA LEU A 99 6.88 -5.92 5.65
C LEU A 99 8.31 -6.47 5.74
N CYS A 100 9.29 -5.78 5.16
CA CYS A 100 10.71 -6.18 5.28
C CYS A 100 11.19 -6.15 6.73
N VAL A 101 10.85 -5.11 7.51
CA VAL A 101 11.24 -4.99 8.92
C VAL A 101 10.59 -6.08 9.77
N LEU A 102 9.29 -6.33 9.59
CA LEU A 102 8.59 -7.42 10.28
C LEU A 102 9.16 -8.78 9.90
N GLY A 103 9.48 -8.99 8.62
CA GLY A 103 10.13 -10.20 8.15
C GLY A 103 11.50 -10.43 8.78
N ALA A 104 12.35 -9.39 8.84
CA ALA A 104 13.66 -9.46 9.48
C ALA A 104 13.57 -9.69 11.00
N ALA A 105 12.61 -9.05 11.67
CA ALA A 105 12.36 -9.27 13.09
C ALA A 105 11.89 -10.70 13.38
N ALA A 106 11.00 -11.25 12.54
CA ALA A 106 10.51 -12.62 12.66
C ALA A 106 11.62 -13.64 12.46
N THR A 107 12.50 -13.45 11.47
CA THR A 107 13.65 -14.35 11.25
C THR A 107 14.66 -14.27 12.39
N ALA A 108 15.00 -13.07 12.86
CA ALA A 108 15.89 -12.89 14.01
C ALA A 108 15.33 -13.55 15.28
N THR A 109 14.03 -13.38 15.53
CA THR A 109 13.35 -14.00 16.68
C THR A 109 13.33 -15.52 16.55
N GLY A 110 13.04 -16.05 15.36
CA GLY A 110 13.07 -17.48 15.08
C GLY A 110 14.46 -18.09 15.33
N ILE A 111 15.52 -17.44 14.85
CA ILE A 111 16.91 -17.87 15.07
C ILE A 111 17.24 -17.87 16.57
N TYR A 112 16.87 -16.81 17.30
CA TYR A 112 17.10 -16.72 18.75
C TYR A 112 16.40 -17.85 19.52
N VAL A 113 15.13 -18.12 19.19
CA VAL A 113 14.35 -19.19 19.83
C VAL A 113 14.96 -20.57 19.52
N LEU A 114 15.33 -20.83 18.26
CA LEU A 114 15.97 -22.08 17.87
C LEU A 114 17.32 -22.28 18.56
N HIS A 115 18.12 -21.22 18.66
CA HIS A 115 19.41 -21.28 19.33
C HIS A 115 19.25 -21.56 20.83
N LYS A 116 18.27 -20.92 21.49
CA LYS A 116 17.94 -21.17 22.90
C LYS A 116 17.47 -22.61 23.12
N PHE A 117 16.62 -23.13 22.24
CA PHE A 117 16.11 -24.50 22.33
C PHE A 117 17.21 -25.55 22.14
N SER A 118 18.10 -25.35 21.16
CA SER A 118 19.26 -26.21 20.93
C SER A 118 20.19 -26.27 22.15
N ASN A 119 20.49 -25.11 22.76
CA ASN A 119 21.37 -25.02 23.93
C ASN A 119 20.77 -25.74 25.16
N VAL A 120 19.45 -25.60 25.39
CA VAL A 120 18.75 -26.32 26.46
C VAL A 120 18.78 -27.85 26.23
N ASN A 121 18.60 -28.29 24.98
CA ASN A 121 18.64 -29.72 24.65
C ASN A 121 20.02 -30.33 24.90
N ILE A 122 21.10 -29.64 24.50
CA ILE A 122 22.49 -30.06 24.77
C ILE A 122 22.77 -30.13 26.27
N HIS A 123 22.24 -29.18 27.06
CA HIS A 123 22.41 -29.19 28.51
C HIS A 123 21.69 -30.38 29.16
N MET A 124 20.46 -30.69 28.74
CA MET A 124 19.70 -31.85 29.22
C MET A 124 20.38 -33.19 28.87
N GLU A 125 20.93 -33.31 27.67
CA GLU A 125 21.74 -34.44 27.24
C GLU A 125 22.98 -34.64 28.13
N ARG A 126 23.68 -33.54 28.49
CA ARG A 126 24.81 -33.58 29.43
C ARG A 126 24.41 -34.06 30.83
N ILE A 127 23.29 -33.56 31.36
CA ILE A 127 22.79 -33.98 32.68
C ILE A 127 22.42 -35.47 32.67
N ARG A 128 21.76 -35.94 31.61
CA ARG A 128 21.38 -37.35 31.48
C ARG A 128 22.59 -38.28 31.43
N ASN A 129 23.64 -37.90 30.69
CA ASN A 129 24.88 -38.68 30.63
C ASN A 129 25.61 -38.71 31.97
N LEU A 130 25.61 -37.61 32.73
CA LEU A 130 26.19 -37.59 34.08
C LEU A 130 25.43 -38.51 35.04
N ILE A 131 24.09 -38.47 35.04
CA ILE A 131 23.28 -39.36 35.88
C ILE A 131 23.52 -40.84 35.56
N PHE A 132 23.77 -41.17 34.28
CA PHE A 132 24.06 -42.54 33.85
C PHE A 132 25.45 -43.03 34.29
N ILE A 133 26.44 -42.14 34.42
CA ILE A 133 27.79 -42.50 34.90
C ILE A 133 27.82 -42.76 36.41
N PHE A 134 26.97 -42.08 37.17
CA PHE A 134 26.88 -42.22 38.64
C PHE A 134 25.92 -43.32 39.11
N LYS A 135 25.30 -44.07 38.19
CA LYS A 135 24.41 -45.19 38.47
C LYS A 135 25.06 -46.51 38.07
#